data_AF-A5Y2S4-F1
#
_entry.id   AF-A5Y2S4-F1
#
_cell.length_a   1.000
_cell.length_b   1.000
_cell.length_c   1.000
_cell.angle_alpha   90.00
_cell.angle_beta   90.00
_cell.angle_gamma   90.00
#
_symmetry.space_group_name_H-M   'P 1'
#
loop_
_entity.id
_entity.type
_entity.pdbx_description
1 polymer ?
#
loop_
_entity_poly.entity_id
_entity_poly.type
_entity_poly.pdbx_seq_one_letter_code
_entity_poly.pdbx_strand_id
1 'polypeptide(L)'
;VFLLDARAYWVTGSLIAWDVSDQETSLFLYASRNATMCMSSGVIEGYDSKVELQPENDGLPSSVTQKFPFISSYRAFRIPSSVDVDTLVKCQLAVASFDAHGNRQDVTGLQLPGVLDDM
;
A
#
# COMPACT_ATOMS: atom_id res chain seq x y z
N VAL A 1 4.16 0.01 -20.13
CA VAL A 1 4.30 1.08 -19.12
C VAL A 1 3.22 0.88 -18.09
N PHE A 2 3.61 0.75 -16.81
CA PHE A 2 2.70 0.57 -15.69
C PHE A 2 2.50 1.92 -15.02
N LEU A 3 1.53 2.68 -15.53
CA LEU A 3 1.08 3.91 -14.88
C LEU A 3 -0.16 3.55 -14.09
N LEU A 4 0.02 3.43 -12.77
CA LEU A 4 -1.09 3.43 -11.84
C LEU A 4 -1.33 4.87 -11.40
N ASP A 5 -2.58 5.22 -11.16
CA ASP A 5 -2.85 6.35 -10.27
C ASP A 5 -2.35 6.01 -8.85
N ALA A 6 -2.25 7.01 -7.97
CA ALA A 6 -1.73 6.83 -6.61
C ALA A 6 -2.78 7.23 -5.58
N ARG A 7 -3.64 6.27 -5.20
CA ARG A 7 -4.77 6.48 -4.29
C ARG A 7 -4.52 5.97 -2.87
N ALA A 8 -3.44 5.22 -2.65
CA ALA A 8 -2.98 4.80 -1.33
C ALA A 8 -1.89 5.74 -0.80
N TYR A 9 -1.78 5.85 0.52
CA TYR A 9 -0.84 6.74 1.20
C TYR A 9 0.01 5.94 2.18
N TRP A 10 1.33 5.98 2.03
CA TRP A 10 2.23 5.43 3.03
C TRP A 10 2.52 6.54 4.06
N VAL A 11 1.90 6.42 5.23
CA VAL A 11 1.74 7.54 6.18
C VAL A 11 2.74 7.53 7.34
N THR A 12 3.25 6.37 7.71
CA THR A 12 4.33 6.16 8.70
C THR A 12 5.16 4.94 8.29
N GLY A 13 6.29 4.68 8.95
CA GLY A 13 7.11 3.48 8.68
C GLY A 13 6.34 2.17 8.78
N SER A 14 5.22 2.11 9.52
CA SER A 14 4.45 0.90 9.76
C SER A 14 3.02 0.91 9.20
N LEU A 15 2.53 2.02 8.63
CA LEU A 15 1.12 2.15 8.21
C LEU A 15 0.96 2.69 6.79
N ILE A 16 0.06 2.03 6.06
CA ILE A 16 -0.51 2.50 4.80
C ILE A 16 -1.99 2.81 5.00
N ALA A 17 -2.45 3.94 4.49
CA ALA A 17 -3.85 4.33 4.43
C ALA A 17 -4.40 4.13 3.03
N TRP A 18 -5.55 3.47 2.89
CA TRP A 18 -6.20 3.28 1.59
C TRP A 18 -7.73 3.15 1.73
N ASP A 19 -8.47 3.81 0.84
CA ASP A 19 -9.93 3.78 0.78
C ASP A 19 -10.41 2.58 -0.05
N VAL A 20 -10.69 1.47 0.62
CA VAL A 20 -11.11 0.20 0.01
C VAL A 20 -12.23 -0.45 0.82
N SER A 21 -13.04 -1.28 0.15
CA SER A 21 -14.20 -1.93 0.75
C SER A 21 -13.85 -2.85 1.92
N ASP A 22 -14.74 -3.01 2.89
CA ASP A 22 -14.56 -3.96 4.00
C ASP A 22 -14.69 -5.44 3.58
N GLN A 23 -15.09 -5.71 2.33
CA GLN A 23 -15.27 -7.06 1.81
C GLN A 23 -13.95 -7.69 1.32
N GLU A 24 -12.87 -6.90 1.25
CA GLU A 24 -11.54 -7.39 0.87
C GLU A 24 -10.97 -8.30 1.95
N THR A 25 -10.36 -9.41 1.52
CA THR A 25 -9.83 -10.42 2.44
C THR A 25 -8.32 -10.41 2.55
N SER A 26 -7.63 -9.93 1.52
CA SER A 26 -6.17 -9.81 1.54
C SER A 26 -5.71 -8.58 0.78
N LEU A 27 -4.66 -7.95 1.30
CA LEU A 27 -4.02 -6.79 0.72
C LEU A 27 -2.52 -7.02 0.67
N PHE A 28 -1.90 -6.61 -0.43
CA PHE A 28 -0.47 -6.81 -0.62
C PHE A 28 0.22 -5.55 -1.11
N LEU A 29 1.41 -5.29 -0.58
CA LEU A 29 2.38 -4.33 -1.08
C LEU A 29 3.36 -5.05 -2.02
N TYR A 30 3.52 -4.51 -3.21
CA TYR A 30 4.44 -4.97 -4.24
C TYR A 30 5.54 -3.96 -4.44
N ALA A 31 6.76 -4.43 -4.66
CA ALA A 31 7.90 -3.59 -4.97
C ALA A 31 8.75 -4.13 -6.11
N SER A 32 9.26 -3.22 -6.95
CA SER A 32 10.29 -3.51 -7.96
C SER A 32 11.38 -2.46 -7.91
N ARG A 33 12.62 -2.90 -7.70
CA ARG A 33 13.81 -2.05 -7.62
C ARG A 33 14.13 -1.39 -8.95
N ASN A 34 13.90 -2.11 -10.05
CA ASN A 34 14.22 -1.65 -11.41
C ASN A 34 13.00 -1.06 -12.13
N ALA A 35 11.90 -0.83 -11.42
CA ALA A 35 10.64 -0.31 -11.95
C ALA A 35 10.08 -1.12 -13.14
N THR A 36 10.19 -2.44 -13.04
CA THR A 36 9.77 -3.39 -14.09
C THR A 36 8.33 -3.88 -13.93
N MET A 37 7.60 -3.44 -12.89
CA MET A 37 6.24 -3.95 -12.67
C MET A 37 5.34 -3.59 -13.86
N CYS A 38 4.49 -4.53 -14.23
CA CYS A 38 3.46 -4.34 -15.25
C CYS A 38 2.17 -5.09 -14.90
N MET A 39 1.08 -4.73 -15.59
CA MET A 39 -0.19 -5.42 -15.48
C MET A 39 -0.39 -6.24 -16.74
N SER A 40 -0.44 -7.56 -16.58
CA SER A 40 -0.67 -8.49 -17.68
C SER A 40 -1.85 -9.39 -17.32
N SER A 41 -2.91 -9.38 -18.13
CA SER A 41 -4.11 -10.21 -17.90
C SER A 41 -4.73 -10.08 -16.50
N GLY A 42 -4.65 -8.89 -15.88
CA GLY A 42 -5.17 -8.63 -14.54
C GLY A 42 -4.23 -9.01 -13.39
N VAL A 43 -3.04 -9.54 -13.69
CA VAL A 43 -2.03 -9.95 -12.71
C VAL A 43 -0.86 -8.96 -12.72
N ILE A 44 -0.34 -8.65 -11.54
CA ILE A 44 0.88 -7.86 -11.37
C ILE A 44 2.07 -8.78 -11.62
N GLU A 45 2.93 -8.41 -12.56
CA GLU A 45 4.16 -9.13 -12.89
C GLU A 45 5.38 -8.21 -12.72
N GLY A 46 6.59 -8.78 -12.71
CA GLY A 46 7.83 -8.00 -12.69
C GLY A 46 8.18 -7.33 -11.35
N TYR A 47 7.61 -7.81 -10.25
CA TYR A 47 7.95 -7.40 -8.89
C TYR A 47 9.08 -8.27 -8.31
N ASP A 48 9.91 -7.68 -7.44
CA ASP A 48 10.99 -8.37 -6.73
C ASP A 48 10.51 -8.90 -5.37
N SER A 49 9.53 -8.22 -4.76
CA SER A 49 8.96 -8.60 -3.47
C SER A 49 7.47 -8.35 -3.39
N LYS A 50 6.78 -9.21 -2.64
CA LYS A 50 5.36 -9.11 -2.31
C LYS A 50 5.22 -9.31 -0.79
N VAL A 51 4.55 -8.37 -0.13
CA VAL A 51 4.35 -8.36 1.33
C VAL A 51 2.86 -8.31 1.60
N GLU A 52 2.36 -9.19 2.47
CA GLU A 52 0.98 -9.13 2.93
C GLU A 52 0.82 -8.05 4.01
N LEU A 53 -0.19 -7.21 3.85
CA LEU A 53 -0.54 -6.15 4.79
C LEU A 53 -1.63 -6.64 5.73
N GLN A 54 -1.53 -6.25 7.00
CA GLN A 54 -2.51 -6.64 8.02
C GLN A 54 -3.45 -5.48 8.33
N PRO A 55 -4.78 -5.66 8.37
CA PRO A 55 -5.70 -4.60 8.77
C PRO A 55 -5.34 -4.03 10.16
N GLU A 56 -5.42 -2.71 10.28
CA GLU A 56 -5.31 -2.00 11.56
C GLU A 56 -6.71 -1.62 12.03
N ASN A 57 -7.23 -2.34 13.02
CA ASN A 57 -8.60 -2.17 13.51
C ASN A 57 -8.78 -0.85 14.27
N ASP A 58 -7.71 -0.28 14.83
CA ASP A 58 -7.75 1.02 15.51
C ASP A 58 -7.77 2.21 14.53
N GLY A 59 -7.63 1.94 13.23
CA GLY A 59 -7.59 2.95 12.18
C GLY A 59 -6.29 3.77 12.18
N LEU A 60 -6.37 4.98 11.63
CA LEU A 60 -5.22 5.89 11.56
C LEU A 60 -5.00 6.61 12.91
N PRO A 61 -3.75 6.68 13.41
CA PRO A 61 -3.46 7.40 14.65
C PRO A 61 -3.71 8.90 14.50
N SER A 62 -3.96 9.58 15.62
CA SER A 62 -4.27 11.01 15.65
C SER A 62 -3.17 11.89 15.04
N SER A 63 -1.90 11.49 15.16
CA SER A 63 -0.77 12.18 14.51
C SER A 63 -0.91 12.21 12.99
N VAL A 64 -1.36 11.10 12.40
CA VAL A 64 -1.58 10.99 10.95
C VAL A 64 -2.82 11.78 10.53
N THR A 65 -3.93 11.63 11.26
CA THR A 65 -5.19 12.30 10.88
C THR A 65 -5.18 13.81 11.10
N GLN A 66 -4.35 14.33 12.01
CA GLN A 66 -4.09 15.76 12.14
C GLN A 66 -3.24 16.30 10.98
N LYS A 67 -2.24 15.53 10.53
CA LYS A 67 -1.36 15.91 9.41
C LYS A 67 -2.08 15.80 8.06
N PHE A 68 -2.89 14.78 7.89
CA PHE A 68 -3.63 14.47 6.67
C PHE A 68 -5.14 14.30 6.94
N PRO A 69 -5.86 15.40 7.27
CA PRO A 69 -7.27 15.32 7.68
C PRO A 69 -8.21 14.77 6.61
N PHE A 70 -7.83 14.91 5.34
CA PHE A 70 -8.63 14.47 4.18
C PHE A 70 -8.64 12.94 3.98
N ILE A 71 -7.74 12.19 4.61
CA ILE A 71 -7.74 10.71 4.61
C ILE A 71 -8.16 10.13 5.97
N SER A 72 -8.73 10.94 6.87
CA SER A 72 -9.04 10.50 8.24
C SER A 72 -10.04 9.35 8.32
N SER A 73 -10.86 9.16 7.28
CA SER A 73 -11.79 8.03 7.16
C SER A 73 -11.21 6.81 6.45
N TYR A 74 -9.95 6.87 5.99
CA TYR A 74 -9.34 5.77 5.25
C TYR A 74 -9.04 4.62 6.20
N ARG A 75 -9.10 3.41 5.66
CA ARG A 75 -8.67 2.23 6.40
C ARG A 75 -7.15 2.22 6.51
N ALA A 76 -6.67 1.71 7.64
CA ALA A 76 -5.26 1.59 7.93
C ALA A 76 -4.81 0.13 7.78
N PHE A 77 -3.60 -0.06 7.26
CA PHE A 77 -3.00 -1.36 7.02
C PHE A 77 -1.56 -1.35 7.52
N ARG A 78 -1.25 -2.27 8.45
CA ARG A 78 0.08 -2.47 9.00
C ARG A 78 1.00 -3.19 8.03
N ILE A 79 2.21 -2.68 7.95
CA ILE A 79 3.35 -3.33 7.32
C ILE A 79 4.05 -4.18 8.39
N PRO A 80 4.39 -5.45 8.11
CA PRO A 80 5.15 -6.28 9.03
C PRO A 80 6.50 -5.62 9.41
N SER A 81 6.88 -5.67 10.69
CA SER A 81 8.11 -5.05 11.20
C SER A 81 9.41 -5.67 10.64
N SER A 82 9.32 -6.83 9.99
CA SER A 82 10.43 -7.47 9.30
C SER A 82 10.77 -6.83 7.94
N VAL A 83 9.95 -5.89 7.47
CA VAL A 83 10.13 -5.21 6.19
C VAL A 83 11.10 -4.05 6.32
N ASP A 84 12.09 -4.00 5.43
CA ASP A 84 13.03 -2.88 5.30
C ASP A 84 12.41 -1.73 4.52
N VAL A 85 11.84 -0.76 5.26
CA VAL A 85 11.16 0.41 4.71
C VAL A 85 12.11 1.31 3.93
N ASP A 86 13.32 1.55 4.45
CA ASP A 86 14.36 2.39 3.83
C ASP A 86 14.73 1.93 2.42
N THR A 87 14.73 0.62 2.21
CA THR A 87 14.95 0.02 0.90
C THR A 87 13.70 0.12 0.03
N LEU A 88 12.50 -0.16 0.57
CA LEU A 88 11.28 -0.18 -0.22
C LEU A 88 10.87 1.18 -0.78
N VAL A 89 11.04 2.27 -0.02
CA VAL A 89 10.65 3.63 -0.48
C VAL A 89 11.42 4.11 -1.71
N LYS A 90 12.49 3.41 -2.11
CA LYS A 90 13.30 3.69 -3.31
C LYS A 90 12.84 2.88 -4.53
N CYS A 91 11.93 1.93 -4.35
CA CYS A 91 11.42 1.07 -5.41
C CYS A 91 10.22 1.71 -6.12
N GLN A 92 9.85 1.15 -7.28
CA GLN A 92 8.47 1.27 -7.77
C GLN A 92 7.57 0.47 -6.82
N LEU A 93 6.46 1.07 -6.40
CA LEU A 93 5.55 0.50 -5.40
C LEU A 93 4.11 0.46 -5.90
N ALA A 94 3.37 -0.58 -5.53
CA ALA A 94 1.94 -0.69 -5.73
C ALA A 94 1.30 -1.48 -4.58
N VAL A 95 0.05 -1.17 -4.26
CA VAL A 95 -0.80 -2.02 -3.42
C VAL A 95 -1.91 -2.63 -4.26
N ALA A 96 -2.35 -3.83 -3.89
CA ALA A 96 -3.51 -4.47 -4.47
C ALA A 96 -4.38 -5.15 -3.42
N SER A 97 -5.69 -5.12 -3.63
CA SER A 97 -6.70 -5.79 -2.81
C SER A 97 -7.32 -6.97 -3.55
N PHE A 98 -7.72 -7.98 -2.78
CA PHE A 98 -8.32 -9.20 -3.29
C PHE A 98 -9.53 -9.64 -2.44
N ASP A 99 -10.56 -10.12 -3.13
CA ASP A 99 -11.74 -10.69 -2.49
C ASP A 99 -11.47 -12.09 -1.89
N ALA A 100 -12.48 -12.67 -1.24
CA ALA A 100 -12.40 -13.99 -0.59
C ALA A 100 -12.11 -15.15 -1.56
N HIS A 101 -12.30 -14.94 -2.86
CA HIS A 101 -12.05 -15.92 -3.91
C HIS A 101 -10.66 -15.72 -4.55
N GLY A 102 -9.89 -14.73 -4.09
CA GLY A 102 -8.57 -14.39 -4.62
C GLY A 102 -8.62 -13.58 -5.91
N ASN A 103 -9.77 -13.02 -6.29
CA ASN A 103 -9.85 -12.13 -7.45
C ASN A 103 -9.36 -10.74 -7.03
N ARG A 104 -8.49 -10.15 -7.86
CA ARG A 104 -8.00 -8.78 -7.66
C ARG A 104 -9.15 -7.79 -7.84
N GLN A 105 -9.45 -7.03 -6.81
CA GLN A 105 -10.49 -6.00 -6.83
C GLN A 105 -9.92 -4.65 -7.27
N ASP A 106 -8.81 -4.22 -6.68
CA ASP A 106 -8.19 -2.95 -7.03
C ASP A 106 -6.66 -2.99 -6.96
N VAL A 107 -6.02 -2.04 -7.63
CA VAL A 107 -4.57 -1.86 -7.68
C VAL A 107 -4.23 -0.39 -7.89
N THR A 108 -3.34 0.15 -7.06
CA THR A 108 -2.95 1.56 -7.14
C THR A 108 -1.52 1.76 -6.63
N GLY A 109 -0.90 2.87 -6.99
CA GLY A 109 0.40 3.32 -6.47
C GLY A 109 0.27 3.94 -5.08
N LEU A 110 1.41 4.26 -4.47
CA LEU A 110 1.48 4.88 -3.15
C LEU A 110 2.03 6.30 -3.21
N GLN A 111 1.42 7.19 -2.44
CA GLN A 111 1.97 8.49 -2.10
C GLN A 111 2.84 8.35 -0.84
N LEU A 112 4.10 8.76 -0.94
CA LEU A 112 5.12 8.55 0.10
C LEU A 112 5.46 9.74 1.04
N PRO A 113 4.95 10.99 0.89
CA PRO A 113 5.36 12.09 1.78
C PRO A 113 5.22 11.80 3.28
N GLY A 114 4.23 11.00 3.69
CA GLY A 114 4.01 10.67 5.09
C GLY A 114 5.15 9.85 5.69
N VAL A 115 5.47 8.71 5.08
CA VAL A 115 6.57 7.85 5.51
C VAL A 115 7.94 8.51 5.40
N LEU A 116 8.16 9.34 4.36
CA LEU A 116 9.43 10.05 4.19
C LEU A 116 9.70 11.10 5.28
N ASP A 117 8.65 11.69 5.86
CA ASP A 117 8.79 12.61 6.99
C ASP A 117 8.89 11.89 8.36
N ASP A 118 8.45 10.63 8.44
CA ASP A 118 8.44 9.81 9.66
C ASP A 118 9.79 9.13 9.94
N MET A 119 10.61 8.97 8.89
CA MET A 119 11.94 8.33 8.91
C MET A 119 13.08 9.30 9.22
#